data_AF-A0A1Y4NSN5-F1
#
_entry.id   AF-A0A1Y4NSN5-F1
#
_cell.length_a   1.000
_cell.length_b   1.000
_cell.length_c   1.000
_cell.angle_alpha   90.00
_cell.angle_beta   90.00
_cell.angle_gamma   90.00
#
_symmetry.space_group_name_H-M   'P 1'
#
loop_
_entity.id
_entity.type
_entity.pdbx_description
1 polymer ?
#
loop_
_entity_poly.entity_id
_entity_poly.type
_entity_poly.pdbx_seq_one_letter_code
_entity_poly.pdbx_strand_id
1 'polypeptide(L)'
;MAYETFEKIEGVIQSVNRGDSCCTMMLSVISGSSIINVVVDGETMVIDNVRLRPGMRIAAFYDANLPVPAVYPPQYRAEIVTSLRRGQQVVLDYFDDSLTSADNSLRLNIGPMTNVRTANGQSYGCSPENSELLVYYTTTTFSIPAQTTPQKIVVMCQY
;
A
#
# COMPACT_ATOMS: atom_id res chain seq x y z
N MET A 1 9.40 8.69 -10.79
CA MET A 1 8.90 8.70 -9.39
C MET A 1 9.55 7.56 -8.64
N ALA A 2 9.62 7.62 -7.30
CA ALA A 2 10.33 6.63 -6.48
C ALA A 2 9.59 5.29 -6.40
N TYR A 3 8.27 5.31 -6.56
CA TYR A 3 7.39 4.14 -6.51
C TYR A 3 6.71 3.84 -7.86
N GLU A 4 7.21 4.41 -8.97
CA GLU A 4 6.60 4.35 -10.30
C GLU A 4 6.40 2.92 -10.83
N THR A 5 7.25 1.99 -10.38
CA THR A 5 7.24 0.58 -10.81
C THR A 5 6.61 -0.35 -9.77
N PHE A 6 5.96 0.19 -8.73
CA PHE A 6 5.38 -0.60 -7.64
C PHE A 6 3.97 -1.09 -8.00
N GLU A 7 3.83 -2.39 -8.25
CA GLU A 7 2.54 -3.04 -8.45
C GLU A 7 1.92 -3.49 -7.12
N LYS A 8 0.57 -3.57 -7.07
CA LYS A 8 -0.21 -3.85 -5.86
C LYS A 8 -0.93 -5.19 -5.92
N ILE A 9 -0.58 -6.10 -5.01
CA ILE A 9 -1.40 -7.27 -4.65
C ILE A 9 -2.33 -6.89 -3.51
N GLU A 10 -3.62 -7.20 -3.63
CA GLU A 10 -4.59 -7.05 -2.55
C GLU A 10 -5.29 -8.38 -2.26
N GLY A 11 -5.46 -8.73 -0.99
CA GLY A 11 -6.11 -9.99 -0.63
C GLY A 11 -6.21 -10.21 0.87
N VAL A 12 -6.61 -11.43 1.26
CA VAL A 12 -6.73 -11.85 2.66
C VAL A 12 -5.64 -12.87 2.99
N ILE A 13 -4.90 -12.65 4.08
CA ILE A 13 -3.89 -13.59 4.57
C ILE A 13 -4.59 -14.89 5.00
N GLN A 14 -4.29 -16.00 4.34
CA GLN A 14 -4.74 -17.35 4.70
C GLN A 14 -3.82 -17.96 5.77
N SER A 15 -2.50 -17.85 5.59
CA SER A 15 -1.51 -18.36 6.54
C SER A 15 -0.27 -17.46 6.60
N VAL A 16 0.47 -17.56 7.70
CA VAL A 16 1.74 -16.86 7.92
C VAL A 16 2.77 -17.91 8.31
N ASN A 17 3.68 -18.22 7.39
CA ASN A 17 4.75 -19.17 7.58
C ASN A 17 6.07 -18.43 7.82
N ARG A 18 7.03 -19.08 8.47
CA ARG A 18 8.41 -18.58 8.56
C ARG A 18 9.13 -18.86 7.24
N GLY A 19 9.91 -17.90 6.74
CA GLY A 19 10.84 -18.11 5.62
C GLY A 19 12.18 -18.69 6.09
N ASP A 20 13.21 -18.56 5.27
CA ASP A 20 14.52 -19.20 5.52
C ASP A 20 15.27 -18.62 6.74
N SER A 21 15.00 -17.35 7.10
CA SER A 21 15.66 -16.65 8.21
C SER A 21 14.75 -16.49 9.45
N CYS A 22 15.25 -15.88 10.52
CA CYS A 22 14.40 -15.44 11.64
C CYS A 22 13.58 -14.18 11.34
N CYS A 23 14.03 -13.38 10.38
CA CYS A 23 13.45 -12.07 10.02
C CYS A 23 12.52 -12.17 8.80
N THR A 24 12.49 -13.30 8.11
CA THR A 24 11.68 -13.53 6.89
C THR A 24 10.41 -14.31 7.22
N MET A 25 9.28 -13.87 6.67
CA MET A 25 7.98 -14.54 6.75
C MET A 25 7.38 -14.64 5.35
N MET A 26 6.63 -15.71 5.10
CA MET A 26 5.88 -15.92 3.87
C MET A 26 4.38 -15.90 4.19
N LEU A 27 3.68 -14.89 3.68
CA LEU A 27 2.23 -14.76 3.79
C LEU A 27 1.61 -15.45 2.59
N SER A 28 0.81 -16.49 2.78
CA SER A 28 -0.04 -17.00 1.70
C SER A 28 -1.34 -16.19 1.69
N VAL A 29 -1.58 -15.47 0.60
CA VAL A 29 -2.64 -14.47 0.44
C VAL A 29 -3.63 -14.93 -0.63
N ILE A 30 -4.92 -14.89 -0.32
CA ILE A 30 -5.98 -15.15 -1.30
C ILE A 30 -6.37 -13.82 -1.95
N SER A 31 -6.13 -13.70 -3.25
CA SER A 31 -6.39 -12.53 -4.09
C SER A 31 -7.47 -12.87 -5.12
N GLY A 32 -8.73 -12.59 -4.79
CA GLY A 32 -9.86 -13.01 -5.60
C GLY A 32 -9.98 -14.55 -5.64
N SER A 33 -9.69 -15.14 -6.80
CA SER A 33 -9.64 -16.59 -7.01
C SER A 33 -8.23 -17.20 -7.03
N SER A 34 -7.18 -16.39 -6.96
CA SER A 34 -5.79 -16.87 -6.91
C SER A 34 -5.27 -16.93 -5.46
N ILE A 35 -4.24 -17.77 -5.27
CA ILE A 35 -3.37 -17.74 -4.10
C ILE A 35 -1.99 -17.23 -4.54
N ILE A 36 -1.43 -16.32 -3.75
CA ILE A 36 -0.15 -15.65 -4.00
C ILE A 36 0.66 -15.70 -2.71
N ASN A 37 1.97 -15.93 -2.80
CA ASN A 37 2.86 -15.83 -1.65
C ASN A 37 3.52 -14.45 -1.64
N VAL A 38 3.38 -13.73 -0.53
CA VAL A 38 4.05 -12.45 -0.29
C VAL A 38 5.16 -12.68 0.73
N VAL A 39 6.40 -12.44 0.33
CA VAL A 39 7.58 -12.50 1.20
C VAL A 39 7.72 -11.14 1.90
N VAL A 40 7.81 -11.19 3.23
CA VAL A 40 8.05 -10.05 4.11
C VAL A 40 9.35 -10.32 4.85
N ASP A 41 10.25 -9.35 4.89
CA ASP A 41 11.55 -9.47 5.55
C ASP A 41 11.83 -8.29 6.49
N GLY A 42 13.11 -7.98 6.75
CA GLY A 42 13.53 -6.87 7.62
C GLY A 42 13.60 -5.51 6.93
N GLU A 43 13.47 -5.45 5.61
CA GLU A 43 13.50 -4.25 4.78
C GLU A 43 12.07 -3.83 4.37
N THR A 44 11.15 -4.80 4.24
CA THR A 44 9.71 -4.57 4.02
C THR A 44 9.09 -3.57 5.00
N MET A 45 8.58 -2.44 4.47
CA MET A 45 7.90 -1.42 5.25
C MET A 45 6.47 -1.84 5.63
N VAL A 46 6.29 -2.41 6.82
CA VAL A 46 4.95 -2.72 7.37
C VAL A 46 4.36 -1.47 8.04
N ILE A 47 3.41 -0.82 7.35
CA ILE A 47 2.80 0.43 7.84
C ILE A 47 2.08 0.21 9.18
N ASP A 48 2.17 1.20 10.07
CA ASP A 48 1.75 1.16 11.49
C ASP A 48 2.50 0.10 12.35
N ASN A 49 3.55 -0.55 11.83
CA ASN A 49 4.26 -1.67 12.47
C ASN A 49 3.31 -2.80 12.94
N VAL A 50 2.17 -2.96 12.27
CA VAL A 50 1.12 -3.90 12.68
C VAL A 50 1.54 -5.33 12.39
N ARG A 51 1.58 -6.16 13.44
CA ARG A 51 1.85 -7.60 13.31
C ARG A 51 0.79 -8.28 12.44
N LEU A 52 1.19 -8.69 11.24
CA LEU A 52 0.38 -9.39 10.25
C LEU A 52 -0.05 -10.78 10.75
N ARG A 53 -1.28 -11.19 10.41
CA ARG A 53 -1.95 -12.41 10.90
C ARG A 53 -2.96 -12.95 9.88
N PRO A 54 -3.27 -14.26 9.91
CA PRO A 54 -4.39 -14.82 9.16
C PRO A 54 -5.72 -14.07 9.39
N GLY A 55 -6.55 -13.99 8.35
CA GLY A 55 -7.82 -13.27 8.34
C GLY A 55 -7.72 -11.76 8.11
N MET A 56 -6.52 -11.16 8.13
CA MET A 56 -6.35 -9.76 7.78
C MET A 56 -6.44 -9.55 6.26
N ARG A 57 -7.24 -8.58 5.81
CA ARG A 57 -7.13 -8.03 4.46
C ARG A 57 -5.95 -7.07 4.40
N ILE A 58 -5.09 -7.23 3.41
CA ILE A 58 -3.90 -6.41 3.19
C ILE A 58 -3.81 -5.93 1.74
N ALA A 59 -3.05 -4.86 1.53
CA ALA A 59 -2.35 -4.62 0.29
C ALA A 59 -0.84 -4.79 0.52
N ALA A 60 -0.17 -5.42 -0.43
CA ALA A 60 1.29 -5.51 -0.52
C ALA A 60 1.72 -4.87 -1.85
N PHE A 61 2.76 -4.04 -1.80
CA PHE A 61 3.36 -3.42 -2.98
C PHE A 61 4.76 -4.00 -3.21
N TYR A 62 5.09 -4.30 -4.46
CA TYR A 62 6.38 -4.85 -4.89
C TYR A 62 6.89 -4.10 -6.12
N ASP A 63 8.20 -3.91 -6.24
CA ASP A 63 8.80 -3.38 -7.46
C ASP A 63 8.74 -4.43 -8.59
N ALA A 64 8.02 -4.12 -9.67
CA ALA A 64 7.87 -4.99 -10.83
C ALA A 64 9.17 -5.14 -11.66
N ASN A 65 10.19 -4.31 -11.43
CA ASN A 65 11.51 -4.51 -12.02
C ASN A 65 12.31 -5.65 -11.38
N LEU A 66 11.95 -6.08 -10.17
CA LEU A 66 12.68 -7.14 -9.45
C LEU A 66 12.32 -8.53 -9.99
N PRO A 67 13.29 -9.46 -10.12
CA PRO A 67 13.06 -10.76 -10.74
C PRO A 67 12.16 -11.66 -9.87
N VAL A 68 10.93 -11.88 -10.33
CA VAL A 68 9.95 -12.80 -9.71
C VAL A 68 10.29 -14.27 -10.05
N PRO A 69 10.41 -15.17 -9.06
CA PRO A 69 10.65 -16.59 -9.32
C PRO A 69 9.47 -17.27 -10.05
N ALA A 70 9.77 -18.02 -11.12
CA ALA A 70 8.80 -18.75 -11.94
C ALA A 70 8.31 -20.05 -11.25
N VAL A 71 7.63 -19.91 -10.11
CA VAL A 71 7.09 -21.01 -9.29
C VAL A 71 5.60 -20.79 -8.99
N TYR A 72 4.91 -21.84 -8.54
CA TYR A 72 3.51 -21.77 -8.12
C TYR A 72 3.33 -22.21 -6.66
N PRO A 73 2.63 -21.45 -5.80
CA PRO A 73 2.10 -20.10 -6.03
C PRO A 73 3.22 -19.08 -6.31
N PRO A 74 2.96 -18.03 -7.13
CA PRO A 74 3.95 -17.00 -7.42
C PRO A 74 4.37 -16.27 -6.15
N GLN A 75 5.64 -15.86 -6.10
CA GLN A 75 6.27 -15.28 -4.90
C GLN A 75 6.76 -13.86 -5.18
N TYR A 76 6.22 -12.89 -4.45
CA TYR A 76 6.59 -11.48 -4.57
C TYR A 76 7.21 -10.99 -3.27
N ARG A 77 8.37 -10.33 -3.32
CA ARG A 77 8.90 -9.60 -2.16
C ARG A 77 8.10 -8.31 -2.00
N ALA A 78 7.57 -8.05 -0.81
CA ALA A 78 6.91 -6.79 -0.55
C ALA A 78 7.92 -5.74 -0.08
N GLU A 79 7.90 -4.60 -0.75
CA GLU A 79 8.59 -3.38 -0.32
C GLU A 79 7.74 -2.64 0.72
N ILE A 80 6.41 -2.64 0.57
CA ILE A 80 5.46 -2.03 1.51
C ILE A 80 4.30 -3.00 1.75
N VAL A 81 3.89 -3.19 3.01
CA VAL A 81 2.65 -3.92 3.37
C VAL A 81 1.77 -3.09 4.28
N THR A 82 0.46 -3.10 4.05
CA THR A 82 -0.50 -2.45 4.95
C THR A 82 -1.82 -3.19 5.07
N SER A 83 -2.43 -3.13 6.25
CA SER A 83 -3.76 -3.69 6.51
C SER A 83 -4.89 -2.76 6.06
N LEU A 84 -5.95 -3.31 5.50
CA LEU A 84 -7.13 -2.58 5.02
C LEU A 84 -8.38 -2.94 5.82
N ARG A 85 -9.17 -1.92 6.18
CA ARG A 85 -10.51 -2.11 6.76
C ARG A 85 -11.50 -2.58 5.69
N ARG A 86 -12.66 -3.11 6.10
CA ARG A 86 -13.73 -3.54 5.17
C ARG A 86 -14.17 -2.36 4.29
N GLY A 87 -14.19 -2.55 2.97
CA GLY A 87 -14.56 -1.52 1.99
C GLY A 87 -13.50 -0.43 1.76
N GLN A 88 -12.41 -0.42 2.52
CA GLN A 88 -11.33 0.54 2.34
C GLN A 88 -10.46 0.17 1.14
N GLN A 89 -10.03 1.17 0.39
CA GLN A 89 -9.10 1.08 -0.74
C GLN A 89 -7.77 1.74 -0.38
N VAL A 90 -6.74 1.38 -1.13
CA VAL A 90 -5.42 2.03 -1.08
C VAL A 90 -4.85 2.16 -2.48
N VAL A 91 -4.23 3.31 -2.71
CA VAL A 91 -3.33 3.60 -3.84
C VAL A 91 -2.00 4.09 -3.26
N LEU A 92 -0.91 3.79 -3.96
CA LEU A 92 0.40 4.40 -3.80
C LEU A 92 0.68 5.08 -5.14
N ASP A 93 0.82 6.40 -5.14
CA ASP A 93 1.16 7.17 -6.35
C ASP A 93 1.74 8.53 -5.93
N TYR A 94 2.37 9.23 -6.86
CA TYR A 94 2.70 10.64 -6.74
C TYR A 94 1.44 11.50 -6.93
N PHE A 95 1.30 12.55 -6.12
CA PHE A 95 0.24 13.56 -6.25
C PHE A 95 0.83 14.95 -6.46
N ASP A 96 0.29 15.69 -7.42
CA ASP A 96 0.75 17.03 -7.83
C ASP A 96 0.35 18.17 -6.86
N ASP A 97 0.53 19.43 -7.28
CA ASP A 97 0.11 20.64 -6.56
C ASP A 97 -1.43 20.79 -6.49
N SER A 98 -2.15 20.16 -7.42
CA SER A 98 -3.61 20.08 -7.43
C SER A 98 -4.18 18.93 -6.59
N LEU A 99 -3.29 18.09 -6.03
CA LEU A 99 -3.56 16.79 -5.41
C LEU A 99 -4.24 15.77 -6.35
N THR A 100 -3.86 15.77 -7.62
CA THR A 100 -4.23 14.77 -8.63
C THR A 100 -3.09 13.75 -8.80
N SER A 101 -3.46 12.48 -8.97
CA SER A 101 -2.56 11.34 -9.19
C SER A 101 -1.83 11.44 -10.55
N ALA A 102 -0.65 10.84 -10.66
CA ALA A 102 0.17 10.92 -11.88
C ALA A 102 -0.54 10.32 -13.11
N ASP A 103 -1.33 9.27 -12.90
CA ASP A 103 -2.17 8.63 -13.92
C ASP A 103 -3.45 9.44 -14.29
N ASN A 104 -3.71 10.56 -13.60
CA ASN A 104 -4.92 11.38 -13.71
C ASN A 104 -6.24 10.63 -13.41
N SER A 105 -6.22 9.50 -12.69
CA SER A 105 -7.43 8.75 -12.32
C SER A 105 -8.10 9.26 -11.04
N LEU A 106 -7.34 9.80 -10.08
CA LEU A 106 -7.80 10.14 -8.73
C LEU A 106 -7.34 11.54 -8.30
N ARG A 107 -8.23 12.30 -7.67
CA ARG A 107 -7.92 13.59 -7.03
C ARG A 107 -8.38 13.63 -5.57
N LEU A 108 -7.55 14.19 -4.69
CA LEU A 108 -7.77 14.21 -3.25
C LEU A 108 -8.34 15.54 -2.76
N ASN A 109 -9.49 15.49 -2.10
CA ASN A 109 -10.09 16.61 -1.37
C ASN A 109 -9.83 16.41 0.14
N ILE A 110 -8.70 16.91 0.64
CA ILE A 110 -8.31 16.75 2.05
C ILE A 110 -9.35 17.40 2.97
N GLY A 111 -9.97 16.59 3.82
CA GLY A 111 -10.97 17.03 4.78
C GLY A 111 -10.37 17.23 6.18
N PRO A 112 -11.06 17.94 7.09
CA PRO A 112 -10.56 18.17 8.46
C PRO A 112 -10.46 16.91 9.33
N MET A 113 -10.93 15.75 8.83
CA MET A 113 -10.80 14.43 9.46
C MET A 113 -9.76 13.53 8.77
N THR A 114 -9.10 14.00 7.70
CA THR A 114 -8.05 13.25 7.00
C THR A 114 -6.81 13.16 7.89
N ASN A 115 -6.45 11.96 8.35
CA ASN A 115 -5.24 11.76 9.16
C ASN A 115 -3.99 11.75 8.25
N VAL A 116 -3.26 12.87 8.18
CA VAL A 116 -2.00 12.99 7.41
C VAL A 116 -0.79 12.75 8.33
N ARG A 117 0.07 11.81 7.95
CA ARG A 117 1.19 11.33 8.77
C ARG A 117 2.35 10.82 7.90
N THR A 118 3.52 10.66 8.49
CA THR A 118 4.68 10.01 7.84
C THR A 118 4.58 8.48 7.86
N ALA A 119 5.41 7.81 7.07
CA ALA A 119 5.55 6.35 7.06
C ALA A 119 5.86 5.74 8.45
N ASN A 120 6.70 6.41 9.26
CA ASN A 120 7.00 6.04 10.65
C ASN A 120 5.97 6.55 11.68
N GLY A 121 4.75 6.90 11.23
CA GLY A 121 3.59 7.16 12.08
C GLY A 121 3.58 8.50 12.82
N GLN A 122 4.49 9.42 12.51
CA GLN A 122 4.51 10.76 13.11
C GLN A 122 3.50 11.69 12.42
N SER A 123 3.00 12.69 13.15
CA SER A 123 2.10 13.70 12.57
C SER A 123 2.82 14.48 11.47
N TYR A 124 2.20 14.61 10.30
CA TYR A 124 2.75 15.42 9.20
C TYR A 124 2.19 16.84 9.28
N GLY A 125 3.06 17.85 9.30
CA GLY A 125 2.70 19.25 9.54
C GLY A 125 2.69 20.16 8.30
N CYS A 126 3.04 19.63 7.13
CA CYS A 126 3.11 20.35 5.86
C CYS A 126 1.92 19.98 4.96
N SER A 127 1.77 20.64 3.80
CA SER A 127 0.87 20.12 2.77
C SER A 127 1.49 18.88 2.10
N PRO A 128 0.70 17.82 1.81
CA PRO A 128 1.18 16.62 1.11
C PRO A 128 1.20 16.77 -0.43
N GLU A 129 1.02 17.98 -0.96
CA GLU A 129 1.20 18.33 -2.37
C GLU A 129 2.60 17.97 -2.89
N ASN A 130 2.71 17.68 -4.19
CA ASN A 130 3.97 17.34 -4.89
C ASN A 130 4.79 16.23 -4.20
N SER A 131 4.11 15.17 -3.76
CA SER A 131 4.77 14.08 -3.02
C SER A 131 4.18 12.70 -3.27
N GLU A 132 4.97 11.69 -2.94
CA GLU A 132 4.63 10.26 -3.01
C GLU A 132 3.67 9.91 -1.85
N LEU A 133 2.42 9.55 -2.14
CA LEU A 133 1.39 9.31 -1.12
C LEU A 133 0.81 7.90 -1.18
N LEU A 134 0.83 7.23 -0.03
CA LEU A 134 0.04 6.04 0.22
C LEU A 134 -1.31 6.48 0.84
N VAL A 135 -2.38 6.46 0.04
CA VAL A 135 -3.67 7.12 0.34
C VAL A 135 -4.73 6.10 0.80
N TYR A 136 -5.63 6.48 1.70
CA TYR A 136 -6.66 5.60 2.26
C TYR A 136 -8.05 6.20 2.09
N TYR A 137 -8.91 5.52 1.34
CA TYR A 137 -10.25 5.99 1.02
C TYR A 137 -11.26 4.85 0.97
N THR A 138 -12.55 5.14 0.85
CA THR A 138 -13.64 4.14 0.75
C THR A 138 -14.58 4.39 -0.43
N THR A 139 -14.65 5.62 -0.91
CA THR A 139 -15.67 6.09 -1.85
C THR A 139 -15.10 7.19 -2.74
N THR A 140 -15.41 7.14 -4.02
CA THR A 140 -15.05 8.15 -5.02
C THR A 140 -16.31 8.72 -5.69
N THR A 141 -16.18 9.90 -6.31
CA THR A 141 -17.16 10.39 -7.29
C THR A 141 -17.02 9.66 -8.63
N PHE A 142 -18.05 9.78 -9.49
CA PHE A 142 -18.02 9.32 -10.88
C PHE A 142 -17.52 10.40 -11.87
N SER A 143 -16.69 11.34 -11.40
CA SER A 143 -16.03 12.34 -12.27
C SER A 143 -14.75 11.78 -12.88
N ILE A 144 -14.16 12.52 -13.82
CA ILE A 144 -12.82 12.28 -14.36
C ILE A 144 -11.99 13.56 -14.14
N PRO A 145 -10.92 13.55 -13.33
CA PRO A 145 -10.53 12.48 -12.40
C PRO A 145 -11.62 12.17 -11.38
N ALA A 146 -11.61 10.95 -10.84
CA ALA A 146 -12.47 10.57 -9.72
C ALA A 146 -12.00 11.31 -8.47
N GLN A 147 -12.91 11.85 -7.66
CA GLN A 147 -12.56 12.62 -6.46
C GLN A 147 -12.85 11.83 -5.19
N THR A 148 -11.99 11.93 -4.18
CA THR A 148 -12.24 11.34 -2.85
C THR A 148 -11.78 12.26 -1.73
N THR A 149 -12.44 12.20 -0.58
CA THR A 149 -11.90 12.71 0.68
C THR A 149 -11.27 11.53 1.44
N PRO A 150 -9.93 11.44 1.49
CA PRO A 150 -9.27 10.32 2.13
C PRO A 150 -9.43 10.36 3.64
N GLN A 151 -9.53 9.18 4.24
CA GLN A 151 -9.60 8.96 5.70
C GLN A 151 -8.23 9.15 6.35
N LYS A 152 -7.18 8.85 5.60
CA LYS A 152 -5.79 8.72 6.05
C LYS A 152 -4.89 8.95 4.83
N ILE A 153 -3.77 9.63 5.02
CA ILE A 153 -2.69 9.78 4.04
C ILE A 153 -1.38 9.45 4.77
N VAL A 154 -0.59 8.55 4.21
CA VAL A 154 0.79 8.34 4.63
C VAL A 154 1.69 8.98 3.57
N VAL A 155 2.42 10.02 3.96
CA VAL A 155 3.41 10.68 3.12
C VAL A 155 4.69 9.84 3.13
N MET A 156 5.13 9.43 1.95
CA MET A 156 6.33 8.63 1.74
C MET A 156 7.53 9.56 1.59
N CYS A 157 7.91 10.21 2.71
CA CYS A 157 9.04 11.13 2.74
C CYS A 157 10.32 10.43 2.27
N GLN A 158 10.99 11.01 1.28
CA GLN A 158 12.36 10.65 0.91
C GLN A 158 13.32 11.11 2.03
N TYR A 159 14.45 10.39 2.18
CA TYR A 159 15.49 10.62 3.18
C TYR A 159 16.64 11.47 2.63
#